data_AF-A0A4P2VK77-F1
#
_entry.id   AF-A0A4P2VK77-F1
#
_cell.length_a   1.000
_cell.length_b   1.000
_cell.length_c   1.000
_cell.angle_alpha   90.00
_cell.angle_beta   90.00
_cell.angle_gamma   90.00
#
_symmetry.space_group_name_H-M   'P 1'
#
loop_
_entity.id
_entity.type
_entity.pdbx_description
1 polymer ?
#
loop_
_entity_poly.entity_id
_entity_poly.type
_entity_poly.pdbx_seq_one_letter_code
_entity_poly.pdbx_strand_id
1 'polypeptide(L)' 'MILDGSRAHNNCKIVVPKNITLHFLPPYSPQLNHIERLWSYLKRNYLSFRLYEKIEDIIQTLIDNFNKIMFKFII' A
#
# COMPACT_ATOMS: atom_id res chain seq x y z
N MET A 1 -0.98 13.22 6.62
CA MET A 1 -0.68 11.84 6.21
C MET A 1 -1.19 10.88 7.27
N ILE A 2 -1.84 9.79 6.88
CA ILE A 2 -2.34 8.74 7.79
C ILE A 2 -1.31 7.60 7.79
N LEU A 3 -0.92 7.13 8.97
CA LEU A 3 0.12 6.12 9.16
C LEU A 3 -0.32 5.03 10.15
N ASP A 4 0.22 3.83 9.99
CA ASP A 4 0.11 2.79 11.00
C ASP A 4 1.14 2.98 12.12
N GLY A 5 1.06 2.15 13.16
CA GLY A 5 1.97 2.20 14.31
C GLY A 5 3.34 1.54 14.08
N SER A 6 3.74 1.25 12.83
CA SER A 6 5.00 0.56 12.55
C SER A 6 6.21 1.32 13.11
N ARG A 7 7.21 0.58 13.61
CA ARG A 7 8.49 1.15 14.08
C ARG A 7 9.18 2.01 13.02
N ALA A 8 8.94 1.70 11.74
CA ALA A 8 9.47 2.48 10.64
C ALA A 8 8.99 3.94 10.67
N HIS A 9 7.73 4.20 11.05
CA HIS A 9 7.16 5.55 11.12
C HIS A 9 7.49 6.29 12.41
N ASN A 10 7.85 5.56 13.46
CA ASN A 10 8.14 6.10 14.79
C ASN A 10 9.64 6.26 15.08
N ASN A 11 10.49 6.12 14.06
CA ASN A 11 11.93 6.25 14.23
C ASN A 11 12.32 7.74 14.32
N CYS A 12 13.07 8.11 15.37
CA CYS A 12 13.54 9.48 15.63
C CYS A 12 14.41 10.09 14.51
N LYS A 13 14.80 9.31 13.49
CA LYS A 13 15.53 9.80 12.32
C LYS A 13 14.64 10.41 11.24
N ILE A 14 13.32 10.29 11.33
CA ILE A 14 12.40 10.86 10.34
C ILE A 14 12.16 12.33 10.66
N VAL A 15 12.53 13.21 9.72
CA VAL A 15 12.23 14.64 9.79
C VAL A 15 10.93 14.89 9.03
N VAL A 16 9.88 15.29 9.73
CA VAL A 16 8.58 15.63 9.12
C VAL A 16 8.61 17.07 8.63
N PRO A 17 8.33 17.35 7.34
CA PRO A 17 8.21 18.71 6.83
C PRO A 17 7.12 19.52 7.54
N LYS A 18 7.32 20.84 7.67
CA LYS A 18 6.40 21.73 8.41
C LYS A 18 4.97 21.77 7.85
N ASN A 19 4.79 21.41 6.58
CA ASN A 19 3.50 21.39 5.90
C ASN A 19 2.79 20.02 5.95
N ILE A 20 3.30 19.06 6.73
CA ILE A 20 2.73 17.72 6.85
C ILE A 20 2.38 17.44 8.31
N THR A 21 1.11 17.14 8.56
CA THR A 21 0.64 16.59 9.84
C THR A 21 0.55 15.07 9.74
N LEU A 22 1.07 14.36 10.74
CA LEU A 22 0.94 12.90 10.84
C LEU A 22 -0.25 12.53 11.74
N HIS A 23 -1.07 11.61 11.27
CA HIS A 23 -2.17 11.01 12.03
C HIS A 23 -1.94 9.51 12.13
N PHE A 24 -1.75 9.03 13.35
CA PHE A 24 -1.53 7.61 13.60
C PHE A 24 -2.86 6.91 13.86
N LEU A 25 -3.03 5.76 13.23
CA LEU A 25 -4.18 4.89 13.46
C LEU A 25 -4.06 4.19 14.83
N PRO A 26 -5.20 3.83 15.47
CA PRO A 26 -5.18 2.99 16.65
C PRO A 26 -4.44 1.66 16.39
N PRO A 27 -3.80 1.06 17.40
CA PRO A 27 -3.14 -0.23 17.27
C PRO A 27 -4.07 -1.29 16.67
N TYR A 28 -3.49 -2.19 15.86
CA TYR A 28 -4.18 -3.34 15.27
C TYR A 28 -5.48 -2.99 14.51
N SER A 29 -5.52 -1.82 13.86
CA SER A 29 -6.69 -1.36 13.10
C SER A 29 -6.45 -1.32 11.57
N PRO A 30 -6.09 -2.44 10.91
CA PRO A 30 -5.79 -2.47 9.47
C PRO A 30 -7.00 -2.08 8.62
N GLN A 31 -8.23 -2.28 9.12
CA GLN A 31 -9.47 -1.87 8.45
C GLN A 31 -9.59 -0.35 8.28
N LEU A 32 -8.90 0.44 9.11
CA LEU A 32 -8.86 1.90 9.00
C LEU A 32 -7.76 2.38 8.05
N ASN A 33 -6.84 1.50 7.65
CA ASN A 33 -5.79 1.82 6.69
C ASN A 33 -6.25 1.48 5.26
N HIS A 34 -6.59 2.51 4.48
CA HIS A 34 -7.19 2.32 3.15
C HIS A 34 -6.29 1.50 2.20
N ILE A 35 -4.96 1.59 2.36
CA ILE A 35 -4.00 0.85 1.52
C ILE A 35 -4.11 -0.66 1.71
N GLU A 36 -4.48 -1.13 2.92
CA GLU A 36 -4.65 -2.56 3.20
C GLU A 36 -5.78 -3.17 2.36
N ARG A 37 -6.86 -2.39 2.15
CA ARG A 37 -7.96 -2.82 1.30
C ARG A 37 -7.52 -2.96 -0.16
N LEU A 38 -6.76 -1.98 -0.66
CA LEU A 38 -6.22 -2.02 -2.03
C LEU A 38 -5.25 -3.19 -2.20
N TRP A 39 -4.31 -3.38 -1.27
CA TRP A 39 -3.38 -4.51 -1.30
C TRP A 39 -4.07 -5.86 -1.24
N SER A 40 -5.09 -5.99 -0.39
CA SER A 40 -5.90 -7.20 -0.29
C SER A 40 -6.63 -7.51 -1.60
N TYR A 41 -7.14 -6.48 -2.29
CA TYR A 41 -7.77 -6.64 -3.60
C TYR A 41 -6.75 -7.05 -4.68
N LEU A 42 -5.61 -6.36 -4.75
CA LEU A 42 -4.55 -6.67 -5.71
C LEU A 42 -4.04 -8.11 -5.58
N LYS A 43 -3.75 -8.53 -4.33
CA LYS A 43 -3.29 -9.89 -4.05
C LYS A 43 -4.30 -10.92 -4.53
N ARG A 44 -5.55 -10.82 -4.08
CA ARG A 44 -6.60 -11.80 -4.38
C ARG A 44 -6.94 -11.91 -5.86
N ASN A 45 -6.97 -10.80 -6.59
CA ASN A 45 -7.49 -10.79 -7.97
C ASN A 45 -6.40 -10.93 -9.02
N TYR A 46 -5.17 -10.50 -8.73
CA TYR A 46 -4.14 -10.37 -9.76
C TYR A 46 -2.84 -11.10 -9.43
N LEU A 47 -2.49 -11.26 -8.15
CA LEU A 47 -1.20 -11.87 -7.79
C LEU A 47 -1.31 -13.33 -7.33
N SER A 48 -2.45 -13.72 -6.75
CA SER A 48 -2.69 -15.08 -6.25
C SER A 48 -2.75 -16.11 -7.37
N PHE A 49 -2.34 -17.35 -7.05
CA PHE A 49 -2.39 -18.52 -7.95
C PHE A 49 -1.65 -18.37 -9.28
N ARG A 50 -0.55 -17.60 -9.28
CA ARG A 50 0.35 -17.47 -10.43
C ARG A 50 1.75 -17.93 -10.04
N LEU A 51 2.43 -18.59 -10.97
CA LEU A 51 3.85 -18.87 -10.88
C LEU A 51 4.61 -17.76 -11.59
N TYR A 52 5.64 -17.25 -10.94
CA TYR A 52 6.52 -16.22 -11.48
C TYR A 52 7.93 -16.79 -11.57
N GLU A 53 8.60 -16.57 -12.71
CA GLU A 53 9.97 -17.04 -12.90
C GLU A 53 10.97 -16.09 -12.22
N LYS A 54 10.67 -14.79 -12.25
CA LYS A 54 11.51 -13.74 -11.67
C LYS A 54 10.68 -12.75 -10.85
N ILE A 55 11.38 -11.99 -9.99
CA ILE A 55 10.75 -10.94 -9.18
C ILE A 55 10.19 -9.84 -10.06
N GLU A 56 10.85 -9.54 -11.17
CA GLU A 56 10.42 -8.55 -12.15
C GLU A 56 9.03 -8.87 -12.72
N ASP A 57 8.69 -10.15 -12.90
CA ASP A 57 7.38 -10.58 -13.40
C ASP A 57 6.27 -10.25 -12.40
N ILE A 58 6.54 -10.40 -11.10
CA ILE A 58 5.64 -10.02 -10.00
C ILE A 58 5.42 -8.51 -10.00
N ILE A 59 6.51 -7.75 -10.08
CA ILE A 59 6.48 -6.28 -10.06
C ILE A 59 5.70 -5.76 -11.27
N GLN A 60 5.97 -6.27 -12.48
CA GLN A 60 5.29 -5.84 -13.69
C GLN A 60 3.79 -6.18 -13.62
N THR A 61 3.44 -7.39 -13.19
CA THR A 61 2.04 -7.79 -12.98
C THR A 61 1.33 -6.87 -11.99
N LEU A 62 2.01 -6.48 -10.90
CA LEU A 62 1.47 -5.54 -9.93
C LEU A 62 1.23 -4.14 -10.55
N ILE A 63 2.22 -3.59 -11.26
CA ILE A 63 2.13 -2.27 -11.88
C ILE A 63 0.99 -2.22 -12.90
N ASP A 64 0.91 -3.21 -13.80
CA ASP A 64 -0.11 -3.23 -14.84
C ASP A 64 -1.53 -3.26 -14.27
N ASN A 65 -1.75 -4.07 -13.23
CA ASN A 65 -3.06 -4.19 -12.61
C ASN A 65 -3.38 -3.03 -11.68
N PHE A 66 -2.39 -2.45 -11.00
CA PHE A 66 -2.57 -1.20 -10.27
C PHE A 66 -3.00 -0.07 -11.20
N ASN A 67 -2.33 0.09 -12.34
CA ASN A 67 -2.70 1.11 -13.33
C ASN A 67 -4.11 0.90 -13.87
N LYS A 68 -4.51 -0.33 -14.19
CA LYS A 68 -5.89 -0.65 -14.60
C LYS A 68 -6.92 -0.25 -13.54
N ILE A 69 -6.63 -0.50 -12.27
CA ILE A 69 -7.48 -0.07 -11.14
C ILE A 69 -7.58 1.45 -11.13
N MET A 70 -6.44 2.16 -11.14
CA MET A 70 -6.41 3.62 -11.05
C MET A 70 -7.15 4.30 -12.20
N PHE A 71 -6.99 3.84 -13.44
CA PHE A 71 -7.71 4.37 -14.60
C PHE A 71 -9.22 4.14 -14.51
N LYS A 72 -9.67 3.08 -13.83
CA LYS A 72 -11.10 2.79 -13.63
C LYS A 72 -11.75 3.67 -12.56
N PHE A 73 -10.97 4.31 -11.70
CA PHE A 73 -11.47 5.17 -10.61
C PHE A 73 -11.26 6.67 -10.86
N ILE A 74 -10.53 7.04 -11.93
CA ILE A 74 -10.21 8.44 -12.29
C ILE A 74 -11.04 8.94 -13.50
N ILE A 75 -11.78 8.05 -14.17
CA ILE A 75 -12.75 8.36 -15.24
C ILE A 75 -14.12 7.86 -14.78
#